data_AF-A0A0F9X7C4-F1
#
_entry.id   AF-A0A0F9X7C4-F1
#
_cell.length_a   1.000
_cell.length_b   1.000
_cell.length_c   1.000
_cell.angle_alpha   90.00
_cell.angle_beta   90.00
_cell.angle_gamma   90.00
#
_symmetry.space_group_name_H-M   'P 1'
#
loop_
_entity.id
_entity.type
_entity.pdbx_description
1 polymer ?
#
loop_
_entity_poly.entity_id
_entity_poly.type
_entity_poly.pdbx_seq_one_letter_code
_entity_poly.pdbx_strand_id
1 'polypeptide(L)'
;MPDPDAVKLQTALQLLATLRQVRFFVTPDAEGVTIPSHLKEEELVMLDFGRRAPIPIEDLKCDRDGISGTLKFGPEYFWCSVPWLAVVGIQKFGPTPAQRAWVPMVLTEGKN
;
A
#
# COMPACT_ATOMS: atom_id res chain seq x y z
N MET A 1 20.93 -15.94 -4.07
CA MET A 1 20.21 -14.64 -4.25
C MET A 1 19.48 -14.35 -2.96
N PRO A 2 19.42 -13.09 -2.48
CA PRO A 2 18.58 -12.77 -1.33
C PRO A 2 17.12 -13.10 -1.67
N ASP A 3 16.39 -13.62 -0.69
CA ASP A 3 14.95 -13.83 -0.79
C ASP A 3 14.29 -12.48 -1.16
N PRO A 4 13.55 -12.40 -2.29
CA PRO A 4 12.92 -11.15 -2.72
C PRO A 4 12.00 -10.56 -1.64
N ASP A 5 11.36 -11.40 -0.83
CA ASP A 5 10.46 -10.94 0.22
C ASP A 5 11.22 -10.41 1.42
N ALA A 6 12.38 -10.98 1.75
CA ALA A 6 13.30 -10.42 2.75
C ALA A 6 13.81 -9.02 2.36
N VAL A 7 14.09 -8.79 1.07
CA VAL A 7 14.50 -7.46 0.56
C VAL A 7 13.35 -6.45 0.69
N LYS A 8 12.12 -6.85 0.33
CA LYS A 8 10.92 -6.00 0.48
C LYS A 8 10.68 -5.64 1.94
N LEU A 9 10.73 -6.62 2.85
CA LEU A 9 10.59 -6.42 4.30
C LEU A 9 11.64 -5.42 4.82
N GLN A 10 12.92 -5.67 4.53
CA GLN A 10 14.00 -4.81 5.01
C GLN A 10 13.85 -3.36 4.50
N THR A 11 13.45 -3.21 3.23
CA THR A 11 13.18 -1.91 2.62
C THR A 11 11.99 -1.22 3.29
N ALA A 12 10.89 -1.94 3.49
CA ALA A 12 9.68 -1.43 4.14
C ALA A 12 9.98 -0.95 5.56
N LEU A 13 10.68 -1.76 6.37
CA LEU A 13 11.07 -1.39 7.73
C LEU A 13 11.93 -0.14 7.76
N GLN A 14 12.96 -0.07 6.90
CA GLN A 14 13.84 1.10 6.83
C GLN A 14 13.07 2.37 6.44
N LEU A 15 12.19 2.28 5.45
CA LEU A 15 11.40 3.42 4.99
C LEU A 15 10.37 3.85 6.04
N LEU A 16 9.65 2.92 6.68
CA LEU A 16 8.66 3.23 7.72
C LEU A 16 9.32 3.82 8.99
N ALA A 17 10.55 3.41 9.30
CA ALA A 17 11.34 3.98 10.40
C ALA A 17 11.81 5.42 10.12
N THR A 18 12.04 5.76 8.85
CA THR A 18 12.61 7.08 8.48
C THR A 18 11.53 8.07 8.05
N LEU A 19 10.54 7.61 7.30
CA LEU A 19 9.49 8.43 6.70
C LEU A 19 8.22 8.42 7.54
N ARG A 20 7.37 9.42 7.30
CA ARG A 20 6.05 9.49 7.94
C ARG A 20 5.12 8.39 7.44
N GLN A 21 5.24 8.07 6.16
CA GLN A 21 4.42 7.11 5.43
C GLN A 21 5.16 6.64 4.17
N VAL A 22 4.76 5.47 3.67
CA VAL A 22 5.39 4.74 2.56
C VAL A 22 4.28 4.20 1.68
N ARG A 23 4.48 4.26 0.36
CA ARG A 23 3.52 3.78 -0.64
C ARG A 23 3.90 2.38 -1.12
N PHE A 24 2.92 1.49 -1.13
CA PHE A 24 3.05 0.11 -1.61
C PHE A 24 2.18 -0.06 -2.85
N PHE A 25 2.77 -0.64 -3.89
CA PHE A 25 2.06 -1.05 -5.10
C PHE A 25 1.72 -2.52 -4.97
N VAL A 26 0.43 -2.83 -5.08
CA VAL A 26 -0.10 -4.15 -4.72
C VAL A 26 -0.96 -4.67 -5.86
N THR A 27 -0.78 -5.94 -6.21
CA THR A 27 -1.70 -6.69 -7.08
C THR A 27 -2.88 -7.15 -6.23
N PRO A 28 -4.08 -6.59 -6.41
CA PRO A 28 -5.18 -6.81 -5.47
C PRO A 28 -5.79 -8.21 -5.56
N ASP A 29 -5.67 -8.89 -6.69
CA ASP A 29 -6.15 -10.23 -6.97
C ASP A 29 -5.25 -11.35 -6.39
N ALA A 30 -4.05 -11.00 -5.93
CA ALA A 30 -3.11 -11.96 -5.37
C ALA A 30 -3.65 -12.65 -4.09
N GLU A 31 -3.25 -13.91 -3.92
CA GLU A 31 -3.64 -14.73 -2.77
C GLU A 31 -3.24 -14.07 -1.45
N GLY A 32 -4.14 -14.12 -0.47
CA GLY A 32 -3.92 -13.57 0.87
C GLY A 32 -4.08 -12.05 1.00
N VAL A 33 -4.29 -11.31 -0.11
CA VAL A 33 -4.56 -9.87 -0.05
C VAL A 33 -5.96 -9.61 0.50
N THR A 34 -6.02 -8.80 1.56
CA THR A 34 -7.27 -8.29 2.15
C THR A 34 -7.30 -6.78 1.97
N ILE A 35 -8.27 -6.30 1.17
CA ILE A 35 -8.53 -4.88 0.86
C ILE A 35 -10.04 -4.71 0.59
N PRO A 36 -10.60 -3.48 0.56
CA PRO A 36 -11.98 -3.25 0.14
C PRO A 36 -12.30 -3.89 -1.21
N SER A 37 -13.52 -4.44 -1.35
CA SER A 37 -13.93 -5.17 -2.56
C SER A 37 -13.87 -4.32 -3.83
N HIS A 38 -14.20 -3.02 -3.75
CA HIS A 38 -14.13 -2.12 -4.91
C HIS A 38 -12.70 -1.92 -5.46
N LEU A 39 -11.66 -2.21 -4.66
CA LEU A 39 -10.26 -2.15 -5.10
C LEU A 39 -9.78 -3.48 -5.70
N LYS A 40 -10.56 -4.56 -5.56
CA LYS A 40 -10.22 -5.88 -6.12
C LYS A 40 -10.37 -5.94 -7.64
N GLU A 41 -11.09 -5.00 -8.23
CA GLU A 41 -11.34 -4.92 -9.67
C GLU A 41 -10.21 -4.18 -10.42
N GLU A 42 -9.33 -3.50 -9.69
CA GLU A 42 -8.20 -2.76 -10.27
C GLU A 42 -7.05 -3.70 -10.66
N GLU A 43 -6.28 -3.34 -11.68
CA GLU A 43 -5.06 -4.10 -12.03
C GLU A 43 -3.92 -3.87 -11.04
N LEU A 44 -3.90 -2.69 -10.41
CA LEU A 44 -2.85 -2.28 -9.49
C LEU A 44 -3.38 -1.24 -8.50
N VAL A 45 -3.18 -1.49 -7.20
CA VAL A 45 -3.61 -0.57 -6.15
C VAL A 45 -2.41 0.02 -5.41
N MET A 46 -2.54 1.29 -5.02
CA MET A 46 -1.55 1.98 -4.20
C MET A 46 -2.07 2.11 -2.76
N LEU A 47 -1.35 1.55 -1.80
CA LEU A 47 -1.69 1.63 -0.38
C LEU A 47 -0.60 2.38 0.38
N ASP A 48 -1.00 3.42 1.12
CA ASP A 48 -0.09 4.25 1.89
C ASP A 48 -0.12 3.83 3.37
N PHE A 49 0.99 3.28 3.87
CA PHE A 49 1.15 2.86 5.27
C PHE A 49 2.11 3.78 6.03
N GLY A 50 1.76 4.16 7.26
CA GLY A 50 2.66 4.92 8.13
C GLY A 50 2.09 5.22 9.52
N ARG A 51 2.86 4.92 10.56
CA ARG A 51 2.49 5.25 11.96
C ARG A 51 2.51 6.75 12.25
N ARG A 52 3.12 7.54 11.36
CA ARG A 52 3.24 9.01 11.46
C ARG A 52 2.49 9.70 10.32
N ALA A 53 1.62 8.99 9.60
CA ALA A 53 0.75 9.56 8.57
C ALA A 53 -0.22 10.60 9.17
N PRO A 54 -0.88 11.46 8.36
CA PRO A 54 -1.93 12.37 8.84
C PRO A 54 -3.03 11.66 9.63
N ILE A 55 -3.31 10.41 9.26
CA ILE A 55 -4.14 9.48 10.02
C ILE A 55 -3.24 8.31 10.42
N PRO A 56 -2.72 8.28 11.66
CA PRO A 56 -1.83 7.22 12.13
C PRO A 56 -2.49 5.85 12.05
N ILE A 57 -1.73 4.86 11.57
CA ILE A 57 -2.12 3.46 11.60
C ILE A 57 -1.50 2.85 12.86
N GLU A 58 -2.28 2.79 13.94
CA GLU A 58 -1.79 2.32 15.24
C GLU A 58 -1.51 0.81 15.25
N ASP A 59 -2.32 0.06 14.52
CA ASP A 59 -2.24 -1.39 14.33
C ASP A 59 -1.31 -1.80 13.18
N LEU A 60 -0.43 -0.88 12.72
CA LEU A 60 0.51 -1.17 11.65
C LEU A 60 1.47 -2.30 12.05
N LYS A 61 1.42 -3.40 11.31
CA LYS A 61 2.34 -4.53 11.43
C LYS A 61 3.09 -4.72 10.11
N CYS A 62 4.40 -4.84 10.19
CA CYS A 62 5.28 -5.10 9.05
C CYS A 62 6.29 -6.17 9.50
N ASP A 63 6.16 -7.38 8.95
CA ASP A 63 6.91 -8.56 9.36
C ASP A 63 7.19 -9.48 8.17
N ARG A 64 7.56 -10.74 8.42
CA ARG A 64 7.92 -11.69 7.36
C ARG A 64 6.76 -12.12 6.48
N ASP A 65 5.53 -12.01 6.97
CA ASP A 65 4.35 -12.42 6.22
C ASP A 65 3.88 -11.30 5.28
N GLY A 66 4.08 -10.05 5.67
CA GLY A 66 3.71 -8.90 4.86
C GLY A 66 3.57 -7.61 5.63
N ILE A 67 2.68 -6.75 5.13
CA ILE A 67 2.26 -5.51 5.78
C ILE A 67 0.75 -5.52 6.01
N SER A 68 0.32 -5.12 7.20
CA SER A 68 -1.09 -5.04 7.55
C SER A 68 -1.38 -3.86 8.48
N GLY A 69 -2.63 -3.42 8.48
CA GLY A 69 -3.11 -2.34 9.34
C GLY A 69 -4.41 -1.74 8.81
N THR A 70 -5.06 -0.95 9.64
CA THR A 70 -6.32 -0.30 9.31
C THR A 70 -6.09 0.98 8.51
N LEU A 71 -6.53 0.98 7.25
CA LEU A 71 -6.44 2.12 6.34
C LEU A 71 -7.78 2.85 6.25
N LYS A 72 -7.72 4.16 5.97
CA LYS A 72 -8.91 4.97 5.74
C LYS A 72 -9.12 5.20 4.24
N PHE A 73 -10.30 4.83 3.75
CA PHE A 73 -10.77 5.02 2.38
C PHE A 73 -11.98 5.97 2.41
N GLY A 74 -11.75 7.25 2.17
CA GLY A 74 -12.80 8.27 2.31
C GLY A 74 -13.37 8.32 3.74
N PRO A 75 -14.67 8.06 3.96
CA PRO A 75 -15.26 8.01 5.30
C PRO A 75 -15.04 6.68 6.03
N GLU A 76 -14.65 5.62 5.34
CA GLU A 76 -14.59 4.26 5.87
C GLU A 76 -13.18 3.85 6.33
N TYR A 77 -13.11 3.02 7.36
CA TYR A 77 -11.89 2.36 7.80
C TYR A 77 -11.97 0.88 7.44
N PHE A 78 -10.90 0.34 6.88
CA PHE A 78 -10.85 -1.06 6.47
C PHE A 78 -9.51 -1.67 6.87
N TRP A 79 -9.55 -2.84 7.50
CA TRP A 79 -8.33 -3.57 7.86
C TRP A 79 -7.74 -4.23 6.62
N CYS A 80 -6.55 -3.79 6.23
CA CYS A 80 -5.84 -4.31 5.07
C CYS A 80 -4.71 -5.27 5.49
N SER A 81 -4.50 -6.31 4.70
CA SER A 81 -3.35 -7.22 4.84
C SER A 81 -2.80 -7.57 3.47
N VAL A 82 -1.50 -7.41 3.30
CA VAL A 82 -0.83 -7.55 2.00
C VAL A 82 0.41 -8.41 2.19
N PRO A 83 0.39 -9.65 1.69
CA PRO A 83 1.58 -10.50 1.65
C PRO A 83 2.68 -9.90 0.76
N TRP A 84 3.95 -10.18 1.06
CA TRP A 84 5.06 -9.67 0.24
C TRP A 84 4.98 -10.11 -1.22
N LEU A 85 4.42 -11.30 -1.48
CA LEU A 85 4.19 -11.82 -2.84
C LEU A 85 3.30 -10.89 -3.67
N ALA A 86 2.32 -10.24 -3.04
CA ALA A 86 1.41 -9.29 -3.70
C ALA A 86 2.00 -7.88 -3.85
N VAL A 87 3.13 -7.58 -3.19
CA VAL A 87 3.81 -6.28 -3.30
C VAL A 87 4.74 -6.30 -4.50
N VAL A 88 4.41 -5.51 -5.50
CA VAL A 88 5.22 -5.34 -6.73
C VAL A 88 6.15 -4.13 -6.68
N GLY A 89 5.94 -3.22 -5.73
CA GLY A 89 6.81 -2.06 -5.56
C GLY A 89 6.62 -1.32 -4.24
N ILE A 90 7.68 -0.65 -3.78
CA ILE A 90 7.69 0.18 -2.57
C ILE A 90 8.30 1.53 -2.92
N GLN A 91 7.64 2.63 -2.56
CA GLN A 91 8.12 3.97 -2.82
C GLN A 91 8.00 4.87 -1.60
N LYS A 92 8.88 5.86 -1.53
CA LYS A 92 8.77 6.96 -0.56
C LYS A 92 7.47 7.72 -0.87
N PHE A 93 6.71 8.04 0.17
CA PHE A 93 5.58 8.94 -0.02
C PHE A 93 6.09 10.36 -0.31
N GLY A 94 5.49 10.98 -1.31
CA GLY A 94 5.78 12.34 -1.77
C GLY A 94 4.86 12.67 -2.94
N PRO A 95 4.89 13.92 -3.45
CA PRO A 95 4.25 14.19 -4.72
C PRO A 95 4.85 13.23 -5.74
N THR A 96 4.01 12.37 -6.32
CA THR A 96 4.42 11.57 -7.47
C THR A 96 4.99 12.58 -8.47
N PRO A 97 6.28 12.53 -8.84
CA PRO A 97 6.76 13.41 -9.89
C PRO A 97 5.82 13.15 -11.07
N ALA A 98 5.23 14.22 -11.63
CA ALA A 98 4.24 14.16 -12.71
C ALA A 98 4.76 13.49 -14.01
N GLN A 99 5.92 12.84 -13.96
CA GLN A 99 6.57 12.13 -15.05
C GLN A 99 6.79 10.67 -14.69
N ARG A 100 5.72 9.87 -14.78
CA ARG A 100 5.69 8.53 -15.39
C ARG A 100 4.30 7.93 -15.15
N ALA A 101 3.42 8.23 -16.10
CA ALA A 101 2.12 7.64 -16.25
C ALA A 101 2.18 6.10 -16.18
N TRP A 102 1.69 5.55 -15.08
CA TRP A 102 0.93 4.30 -15.03
C TRP A 102 -0.24 4.59 -14.11
N VAL A 103 -1.31 5.09 -14.71
CA VAL A 103 -2.57 5.44 -14.07
C VAL A 103 -3.65 4.74 -14.90
N PRO A 104 -4.33 3.68 -14.44
CA PRO A 104 -5.75 3.60 -14.67
C PRO A 104 -6.38 4.65 -13.76
N MET A 105 -6.84 5.69 -14.43
CA MET A 105 -7.46 6.85 -13.85
C MET A 105 -8.90 6.44 -13.55
N VAL A 106 -9.17 5.89 -12.37
CA VAL A 106 -10.55 5.89 -11.87
C VAL A 106 -10.85 7.30 -11.35
N LEU A 107 -11.00 8.21 -12.30
CA LEU A 107 -11.92 9.33 -12.15
C LEU A 107 -13.31 8.68 -12.13
N THR A 108 -13.85 8.38 -10.95
CA THR A 108 -15.31 8.41 -10.85
C THR A 108 -15.70 9.87 -11.04
N GLU A 109 -16.12 10.20 -12.27
CA GLU A 109 -16.96 11.35 -12.54
C GLU A 109 -18.14 11.34 -11.56
N GLY A 110 -18.00 12.09 -10.48
CA GLY A 110 -19.13 12.54 -9.69
C GLY A 110 -19.88 13.56 -10.53
N LYS A 111 -20.82 13.09 -11.36
CA LYS A 111 -21.89 13.91 -11.89
C LYS A 111 -22.60 14.61 -10.72
N ASN A 112 -22.53 15.94 -10.69
CA ASN A 112 -23.69 16.79 -10.45
C ASN A 112 -23.43 18.21 -10.97
#